data_AF-A0A2V5Z847-F1
#
_entry.id   AF-A0A2V5Z847-F1
#
_cell.length_a   1.000
_cell.length_b   1.000
_cell.length_c   1.000
_cell.angle_alpha   90.00
_cell.angle_beta   90.00
_cell.angle_gamma   90.00
#
_symmetry.space_group_name_H-M   'P 1'
#
loop_
_entity.id
_entity.type
_entity.pdbx_description
1 polymer ?
#
loop_
_entity_poly.entity_id
_entity_poly.type
_entity_poly.pdbx_seq_one_letter_code
_entity_poly.pdbx_strand_id
1 'polypeptide(L)'
;MHAPDQLAIIAGNGVYPRVLARAARAAGVRRILALAFEGETEAELGQLVDEICWLRVGQLNRMLSTLRDAKITSAMMAGQIAPRNLFDLHPDWRALLLL
;
A
#
# COMPACT_ATOMS: atom_id res chain seq x y z
N MET A 1 -6.08 -17.57 14.58
CA MET A 1 -6.00 -17.17 13.15
C MET A 1 -4.52 -17.05 12.82
N HIS A 2 -4.03 -17.74 11.79
CA HIS A 2 -2.63 -17.62 11.38
C HIS A 2 -2.46 -16.35 10.54
N ALA A 3 -1.38 -15.60 10.80
CA ALA A 3 -1.02 -14.49 9.94
C ALA A 3 -0.64 -15.02 8.54
N PRO A 4 -0.91 -14.28 7.46
CA PRO A 4 -0.50 -14.70 6.13
C PRO A 4 1.03 -14.70 6.01
N ASP A 5 1.59 -15.56 5.17
CA ASP A 5 3.05 -15.55 4.91
C ASP A 5 3.50 -14.25 4.22
N GLN A 6 2.62 -13.63 3.44
CA GLN A 6 2.87 -12.41 2.68
C GLN A 6 1.72 -11.41 2.86
N LEU A 7 2.04 -10.12 3.04
CA LEU A 7 1.06 -9.06 3.24
C LEU A 7 1.41 -7.85 2.39
N ALA A 8 0.42 -7.30 1.68
CA ALA A 8 0.52 -5.97 1.09
C ALA A 8 -0.11 -4.93 2.04
N ILE A 9 0.60 -3.83 2.29
CA ILE A 9 0.08 -2.68 3.02
C ILE A 9 -0.20 -1.58 2.00
N ILE A 10 -1.47 -1.24 1.81
CA ILE A 10 -1.88 -0.05 1.05
C ILE A 10 -1.77 1.12 2.03
N ALA A 11 -0.68 1.88 1.90
CA ALA A 11 -0.20 2.79 2.92
C ALA A 11 -0.62 4.23 2.63
N GLY A 12 -1.54 4.78 3.41
CA GLY A 12 -1.81 6.21 3.47
C GLY A 12 -0.78 6.96 4.33
N ASN A 13 -1.17 8.14 4.78
CA ASN A 13 -0.39 8.99 5.68
C ASN A 13 -0.50 8.58 7.16
N GLY A 14 0.31 9.24 8.00
CA GLY A 14 0.31 9.09 9.45
C GLY A 14 1.02 7.83 9.95
N VAL A 15 0.76 7.47 11.21
CA VAL A 15 1.53 6.43 11.92
C VAL A 15 1.10 5.00 11.60
N TYR A 16 -0.14 4.81 11.14
CA TYR A 16 -0.77 3.50 10.99
C TYR A 16 -0.03 2.53 10.05
N PRO A 17 0.48 2.93 8.88
CA PRO A 17 1.28 2.03 8.03
C PRO A 17 2.49 1.43 8.76
N ARG A 18 3.22 2.26 9.52
CA ARG A 18 4.41 1.82 10.27
C ARG A 18 4.05 0.92 11.45
N VAL A 19 2.97 1.25 12.16
CA VAL A 19 2.43 0.41 13.24
C VAL A 19 2.00 -0.95 12.70
N LEU A 20 1.30 -0.98 11.56
CA LEU A 20 0.88 -2.21 10.91
C LEU A 20 2.07 -3.04 10.43
N ALA A 21 3.08 -2.44 9.79
CA ALA A 21 4.27 -3.16 9.34
C ALA A 21 4.99 -3.87 10.50
N ARG A 22 5.16 -3.17 11.64
CA ARG A 22 5.74 -3.76 12.86
C ARG A 22 4.89 -4.89 13.42
N ALA A 23 3.57 -4.69 13.51
CA ALA A 23 2.65 -5.71 14.01
C ALA A 23 2.60 -6.94 13.09
N ALA A 24 2.59 -6.74 11.77
CA ALA A 24 2.65 -7.82 10.78
C ALA A 24 3.93 -8.64 10.93
N ARG A 25 5.08 -7.97 11.06
CA ARG A 25 6.36 -8.67 11.29
C ARG A 25 6.34 -9.46 12.60
N ALA A 26 5.86 -8.86 13.69
CA ALA A 26 5.73 -9.54 14.98
C ALA A 26 4.76 -10.73 14.94
N ALA A 27 3.73 -10.67 14.07
CA ALA A 27 2.79 -11.76 13.83
C ALA A 27 3.34 -12.88 12.92
N GLY A 28 4.59 -12.76 12.44
CA GLY A 28 5.25 -13.78 11.64
C GLY A 28 5.12 -13.61 10.12
N VAL A 29 4.61 -12.48 9.63
CA VAL A 29 4.58 -12.19 8.19
C VAL A 29 6.02 -12.10 7.67
N ARG A 30 6.33 -12.94 6.68
CA ARG A 30 7.69 -13.10 6.14
C ARG A 30 8.01 -12.07 5.07
N ARG A 31 7.03 -11.72 4.24
CA ARG A 31 7.19 -10.73 3.17
C ARG A 31 6.11 -9.65 3.26
N ILE A 32 6.55 -8.40 3.35
CA ILE A 32 5.70 -7.22 3.43
C ILE A 32 6.01 -6.32 2.23
N LEU A 33 5.00 -6.07 1.41
CA LEU A 33 5.05 -5.11 0.31
C LEU A 33 4.25 -3.87 0.70
N ALA A 34 4.86 -2.69 0.67
CA ALA A 34 4.12 -1.43 0.79
C ALA A 34 3.72 -0.90 -0.59
N LEU A 35 2.44 -0.59 -0.77
CA LEU A 35 1.90 0.23 -1.85
C LEU A 35 1.75 1.64 -1.28
N ALA A 36 2.74 2.49 -1.52
CA ALA A 36 2.88 3.81 -0.94
C ALA A 36 2.43 4.89 -1.93
N PHE A 37 1.84 5.97 -1.43
CA PHE A 37 1.37 7.09 -2.25
C PHE A 37 2.32 8.30 -2.11
N GLU A 38 2.78 8.81 -3.24
CA GLU A 38 3.60 10.03 -3.32
C GLU A 38 2.86 11.21 -2.67
N GLY A 39 3.55 11.91 -1.76
CA GLY A 39 2.97 13.05 -1.02
C GLY A 39 2.03 12.67 0.13
N GLU A 40 1.79 11.38 0.37
CA GLU A 40 0.97 10.85 1.47
C GLU A 40 1.80 9.99 2.43
N THR A 41 2.47 8.97 1.91
CA THR A 41 3.18 7.99 2.73
C THR A 41 4.55 8.50 3.16
N GLU A 42 4.89 8.33 4.44
CA GLU A 42 6.21 8.64 4.98
C GLU A 42 7.27 7.65 4.47
N ALA A 43 8.38 8.16 3.93
CA ALA A 43 9.47 7.34 3.38
C ALA A 43 10.12 6.38 4.39
N GLU A 44 10.02 6.69 5.69
CA GLU A 44 10.46 5.82 6.79
C GLU A 44 9.80 4.43 6.76
N LEU A 45 8.63 4.29 6.15
CA LEU A 45 7.97 2.99 5.98
C LEU A 45 8.86 1.99 5.24
N GLY A 46 9.70 2.47 4.31
CA GLY A 46 10.64 1.63 3.56
C GLY A 46 11.64 0.86 4.43
N GLN A 47 11.87 1.29 5.67
CA GLN A 47 12.76 0.60 6.61
C GLN A 47 12.08 -0.58 7.33
N LEU A 48 10.76 -0.71 7.22
CA LEU A 48 9.95 -1.69 7.95
C LEU A 48 9.37 -2.78 7.04
N VAL A 49 9.54 -2.64 5.72
CA VAL A 49 8.96 -3.52 4.70
C VAL A 49 10.06 -4.07 3.79
N ASP A 50 9.78 -5.16 3.09
CA ASP A 50 10.75 -5.81 2.21
C ASP A 50 10.80 -5.12 0.84
N GLU A 51 9.65 -4.63 0.38
CA GLU A 51 9.51 -3.96 -0.91
C GLU A 51 8.58 -2.75 -0.77
N ILE A 52 8.85 -1.68 -1.52
CA ILE A 52 7.98 -0.51 -1.60
C ILE A 52 7.72 -0.15 -3.06
N CYS A 53 6.45 0.01 -3.41
CA CYS A 53 5.99 0.49 -4.69
C CYS A 53 5.36 1.87 -4.49
N TRP A 54 5.98 2.90 -5.06
CA TRP A 54 5.45 4.26 -5.05
C TRP A 54 4.44 4.46 -6.18
N LEU A 55 3.26 4.95 -5.81
CA LEU A 55 2.10 5.18 -6.65
C LEU A 55 1.66 6.64 -6.53
N ARG A 56 0.99 7.14 -7.55
CA ARG A 56 0.17 8.36 -7.44
C ARG A 56 -1.28 7.96 -7.18
N VAL A 57 -2.03 8.80 -6.48
CA VAL A 57 -3.45 8.56 -6.23
C VAL A 57 -4.18 8.46 -7.58
N GLY A 58 -4.99 7.42 -7.77
CA GLY A 58 -5.65 7.10 -9.05
C GLY A 58 -4.98 6.01 -9.90
N GLN A 59 -3.75 5.58 -9.57
CA GLN A 59 -3.04 4.52 -10.32
C GLN A 59 -3.49 3.10 -9.93
N LEU A 60 -4.78 2.80 -10.10
CA LEU A 60 -5.39 1.52 -9.73
C LEU A 60 -4.82 0.33 -10.51
N ASN A 61 -4.69 0.43 -11.83
CA ASN A 61 -4.10 -0.62 -12.67
C ASN A 61 -2.68 -0.96 -12.20
N ARG A 62 -1.87 0.06 -11.91
CA ARG A 62 -0.49 -0.14 -11.43
C ARG A 62 -0.47 -0.84 -10.07
N MET A 63 -1.30 -0.40 -9.14
CA MET A 63 -1.44 -1.07 -7.84
C MET A 63 -1.80 -2.55 -8.00
N LEU A 64 -2.81 -2.84 -8.85
CA LEU A 64 -3.26 -4.20 -9.09
C LEU A 64 -2.22 -5.04 -9.85
N SER A 65 -1.43 -4.47 -10.77
CA SER A 65 -0.35 -5.20 -11.44
C SER A 65 0.75 -5.55 -10.45
N THR A 66 1.17 -4.61 -9.60
CA THR A 66 2.18 -4.88 -8.57
C THR A 66 1.76 -6.02 -7.64
N LEU A 67 0.50 -6.05 -7.20
CA LEU A 67 -0.03 -7.16 -6.39
C LEU A 67 0.02 -8.50 -7.13
N ARG A 68 -0.40 -8.52 -8.40
CA ARG A 68 -0.39 -9.73 -9.24
C ARG A 68 1.03 -10.24 -9.47
N ASP A 69 1.96 -9.36 -9.83
CA ASP A 69 3.35 -9.69 -10.13
C ASP A 69 4.06 -10.19 -8.87
N ALA A 70 3.78 -9.57 -7.72
CA ALA A 70 4.26 -10.03 -6.42
C ALA A 70 3.57 -11.31 -5.91
N LYS A 71 2.48 -11.76 -6.56
CA LYS A 71 1.64 -12.92 -6.15
C LYS A 71 1.09 -12.81 -4.73
N ILE A 72 0.85 -11.58 -4.25
CA ILE A 72 0.31 -11.34 -2.91
C ILE A 72 -1.22 -11.29 -2.98
N THR A 73 -1.87 -12.12 -2.19
CA THR A 73 -3.35 -12.24 -2.13
C THR A 73 -3.97 -11.65 -0.86
N SER A 74 -3.14 -11.29 0.12
CA SER A 74 -3.57 -10.67 1.37
C SER A 74 -3.13 -9.21 1.40
N ALA A 75 -4.07 -8.28 1.58
CA ALA A 75 -3.78 -6.86 1.67
C ALA A 75 -4.54 -6.22 2.84
N MET A 76 -3.94 -5.20 3.45
CA MET A 76 -4.59 -4.33 4.43
C MET A 76 -4.34 -2.86 4.08
N MET A 77 -5.38 -2.04 4.27
CA MET A 77 -5.28 -0.59 4.11
C MET A 77 -5.01 0.04 5.48
N ALA A 78 -4.04 0.96 5.55
CA ALA A 78 -3.68 1.62 6.80
C ALA A 78 -3.30 3.08 6.54
N GLY A 79 -3.80 3.99 7.37
CA GLY A 79 -3.60 5.44 7.19
C GLY A 79 -4.68 6.10 6.32
N GLN A 80 -4.59 7.42 6.18
CA GLN A 80 -5.54 8.22 5.43
C GLN A 80 -4.94 8.69 4.09
N ILE A 81 -5.79 9.10 3.15
CA ILE A 81 -5.39 9.87 1.97
C ILE A 81 -6.02 11.24 2.11
N ALA A 82 -5.26 12.31 1.94
CA ALA A 82 -5.79 13.66 2.06
C ALA A 82 -6.84 13.91 0.95
N PRO A 83 -8.02 14.47 1.26
CA PRO A 83 -9.08 14.68 0.28
C PRO A 83 -8.63 15.47 -0.96
N ARG A 84 -7.70 16.43 -0.80
CA ARG A 84 -7.11 17.19 -1.91
C ARG A 84 -6.50 16.30 -3.00
N ASN A 85 -5.84 15.20 -2.62
CA ASN A 85 -5.19 14.29 -3.56
C ASN A 85 -6.20 13.33 -4.21
N LEU A 86 -7.43 13.27 -3.68
CA LEU A 86 -8.56 12.63 -4.33
C LEU A 86 -9.19 13.51 -5.42
N PHE A 87 -8.92 14.82 -5.43
CA PHE A 87 -9.33 15.73 -6.50
C PHE A 87 -8.19 16.01 -7.50
N ASP A 88 -6.94 15.77 -7.12
CA ASP A 88 -5.76 15.75 -8.01
C ASP A 88 -5.40 14.30 -8.41
N LEU A 89 -6.41 13.58 -8.92
CA LEU A 89 -6.25 12.19 -9.33
C LEU A 89 -5.42 12.10 -10.61
N HIS A 90 -4.56 11.08 -10.66
CA HIS A 90 -3.90 10.62 -11.88
C HIS A 90 -4.46 9.25 -12.27
N PRO A 91 -5.72 9.19 -12.76
CA PRO A 91 -6.39 7.94 -13.02
C PRO A 91 -5.75 7.24 -14.21
N ASP A 92 -5.44 5.96 -14.04
CA ASP A 92 -5.16 5.09 -15.17
C ASP A 92 -6.45 4.56 -15.80
N TRP A 93 -6.36 3.91 -16.97
CA TRP A 93 -7.52 3.41 -17.71
C TRP A 93 -8.49 2.58 -16.86
N ARG A 94 -7.99 1.82 -15.87
CA ARG A 94 -8.87 1.04 -15.00
C ARG A 94 -9.59 1.91 -13.99
N ALA A 95 -8.92 2.91 -13.42
CA ALA A 95 -9.56 3.89 -12.56
C ALA A 95 -10.63 4.70 -13.31
N LEU A 96 -10.35 5.11 -14.56
CA LEU A 96 -11.31 5.83 -15.40
C LEU A 96 -12.60 5.05 -15.69
N LEU A 97 -12.53 3.72 -15.78
CA LEU A 97 -13.72 2.89 -16.02
C LEU A 97 -14.62 2.73 -14.77
N LEU A 98 -14.14 3.12 -13.59
CA LEU A 98 -14.84 2.93 -12.30
C LEU A 98 -15.32 4.24 -11.66
N LEU A 99 -14.88 5.39 -12.18
CA LEU A 99 -15.26 6.74 -11.73
C LEU A 99 -16.40 7.31 -12.57
#